data_AF-A0A8J2RMD5-F1
#
_entry.id   AF-A0A8J2RMD5-F1
#
_cell.length_a   1.000
_cell.length_b   1.000
_cell.length_c   1.000
_cell.angle_alpha   90.00
_cell.angle_beta   90.00
_cell.angle_gamma   90.00
#
_symmetry.space_group_name_H-M   'P 1'
#
loop_
_entity.id
_entity.type
_entity.pdbx_description
1 polymer ?
#
loop_
_entity_poly.entity_id
_entity_poly.type
_entity_poly.pdbx_seq_one_letter_code
_entity_poly.pdbx_strand_id
1 'polypeptide(L)'
;MVDTACRSTILIAIGYKWPSVPRDEHIPWSFYANVYLHNPIGRNLIQNPNGKEKSGDGFAFEQPPAGSDQVPVEAENDSKLVENACFSTSYHSCSKEQVIDLSALGINSEVIKQCKPKIHIIDWYAGRFDCGCVYEYEAKNLIADNVFEFRTNINQWEGREWHKVEHCFKEYPDNVRFVKFYHGGTDRQFWAGHIMEQK
;
A
#
# COMPACT_ATOMS: atom_id res chain seq x y z
N MET A 1 14.39 14.48 18.13
CA MET A 1 13.16 14.62 17.31
C MET A 1 13.53 13.99 15.98
N VAL A 2 12.85 12.93 15.56
CA VAL A 2 13.18 12.26 14.30
C VAL A 2 12.57 13.12 13.20
N ASP A 3 13.40 13.66 12.30
CA ASP A 3 12.93 14.53 11.24
C ASP A 3 12.25 13.68 10.18
N THR A 4 10.94 13.54 10.37
CA THR A 4 10.10 12.72 9.52
C THR A 4 9.16 13.55 8.65
N ALA A 5 9.07 13.29 7.35
CA ALA A 5 8.40 14.20 6.41
C ALA A 5 6.99 13.75 6.01
N CYS A 6 6.86 12.52 5.52
CA CYS A 6 5.59 11.95 5.10
C CYS A 6 5.29 10.66 5.88
N ARG A 7 4.01 10.40 6.08
CA ARG A 7 3.48 9.23 6.76
C ARG A 7 2.61 8.44 5.83
N SER A 8 2.54 7.14 6.06
CA SER A 8 1.66 6.29 5.26
C SER A 8 1.19 5.00 5.93
N THR A 9 0.02 4.52 5.51
CA THR A 9 -0.55 3.24 5.92
C THR A 9 -1.23 2.56 4.73
N ILE A 10 -0.71 1.39 4.34
CA ILE A 10 -1.02 0.80 3.03
C ILE A 10 -1.98 -0.38 3.16
N LEU A 11 -2.88 -0.50 2.19
CA LEU A 11 -3.66 -1.70 1.93
C LEU A 11 -3.48 -2.14 0.47
N ILE A 12 -3.24 -3.44 0.27
CA ILE A 12 -3.58 -4.09 -1.00
C ILE A 12 -4.63 -5.15 -0.72
N ALA A 13 -5.78 -5.03 -1.35
CA ALA A 13 -6.88 -5.96 -1.22
C ALA A 13 -7.34 -6.46 -2.59
N ILE A 14 -7.61 -7.75 -2.70
CA ILE A 14 -8.21 -8.32 -3.91
C ILE A 14 -9.71 -8.39 -3.69
N GLY A 15 -10.40 -7.36 -4.16
CA GLY A 15 -11.84 -7.17 -3.99
C GLY A 15 -12.30 -7.14 -2.53
N TYR A 16 -13.51 -6.64 -2.31
CA TYR A 16 -14.21 -6.75 -1.01
C TYR A 16 -15.23 -7.90 -1.01
N LYS A 17 -15.48 -8.49 -2.17
CA LYS A 17 -16.38 -9.63 -2.41
C LYS A 17 -15.80 -10.48 -3.53
N TRP A 18 -16.13 -11.78 -3.55
CA TRP A 18 -15.85 -12.60 -4.71
C TRP A 18 -16.49 -11.98 -5.96
N PRO A 19 -15.74 -11.87 -7.08
CA PRO A 19 -16.31 -11.46 -8.36
C PRO A 19 -17.48 -12.36 -8.76
N SER A 20 -18.26 -11.89 -9.74
CA SER A 20 -19.38 -12.65 -10.30
C SER A 20 -18.96 -14.07 -10.70
N VAL A 21 -19.96 -14.96 -10.68
CA VAL A 21 -19.82 -16.39 -10.98
C VAL A 21 -18.92 -16.59 -12.22
N PRO A 22 -18.04 -17.60 -12.19
CA PRO A 22 -17.15 -17.90 -13.30
C PRO A 22 -17.86 -18.02 -14.65
N ARG A 23 -17.11 -17.79 -15.73
CA ARG A 23 -17.64 -17.75 -17.09
C ARG A 23 -17.85 -19.13 -17.71
N ASP A 24 -17.13 -20.13 -17.22
CA ASP A 24 -17.22 -21.52 -17.68
C ASP A 24 -18.13 -22.36 -16.76
N GLU A 25 -18.93 -23.25 -17.35
CA GLU A 25 -19.77 -24.22 -16.63
C GLU A 25 -18.97 -25.42 -16.09
N HIS A 26 -17.78 -25.71 -16.63
CA HIS A 26 -16.95 -26.87 -16.26
C HIS A 26 -15.66 -26.48 -15.53
N ILE A 27 -15.81 -25.87 -14.37
CA ILE A 27 -14.66 -25.46 -13.55
C ILE A 27 -14.11 -26.65 -12.77
N PRO A 28 -12.80 -26.93 -12.83
CA PRO A 28 -12.22 -28.00 -12.04
C PRO A 28 -12.32 -27.71 -10.55
N TRP A 29 -12.56 -28.75 -9.75
CA TRP A 29 -12.65 -28.62 -8.28
C TRP A 29 -11.43 -27.94 -7.64
N SER A 30 -10.25 -28.09 -8.25
CA SER A 30 -9.02 -27.41 -7.84
C SER A 30 -9.13 -25.88 -7.78
N PHE A 31 -9.97 -25.26 -8.61
CA PHE A 31 -10.27 -23.83 -8.55
C PHE A 31 -10.90 -23.47 -7.20
N TYR A 32 -11.99 -24.16 -6.83
CA TYR A 32 -12.72 -23.89 -5.60
C TYR A 32 -11.87 -24.20 -4.37
N ALA A 33 -11.08 -25.28 -4.42
CA ALA A 33 -10.14 -25.63 -3.36
C ALA A 33 -9.08 -24.54 -3.16
N ASN A 34 -8.47 -24.02 -4.23
CA ASN A 34 -7.48 -22.94 -4.13
C ASN A 34 -8.07 -21.65 -3.54
N VAL A 35 -9.26 -21.26 -4.03
CA VAL A 35 -10.01 -20.11 -3.53
C VAL A 35 -10.29 -20.24 -2.03
N TYR A 36 -10.76 -21.40 -1.59
CA TYR A 36 -11.08 -21.68 -0.20
C TYR A 36 -9.84 -21.71 0.70
N LEU A 37 -8.79 -22.43 0.27
CA LEU A 37 -7.57 -22.63 1.06
C LEU A 37 -6.77 -21.34 1.24
N HIS A 38 -6.63 -20.54 0.19
CA HIS A 38 -5.83 -19.31 0.25
C HIS A 38 -6.60 -18.09 0.75
N ASN A 39 -7.94 -18.12 0.66
CA ASN A 39 -8.87 -17.05 1.03
C ASN A 39 -8.31 -15.63 0.76
N PRO A 40 -7.94 -15.29 -0.48
CA PRO A 40 -7.20 -14.07 -0.79
C PRO A 40 -8.06 -12.80 -0.79
N ILE A 41 -9.39 -12.92 -0.72
CA ILE A 41 -10.32 -11.80 -0.91
C ILE A 41 -10.59 -11.05 0.38
N GLY A 42 -10.70 -9.72 0.27
CA GLY A 42 -11.12 -8.86 1.38
C GLY A 42 -10.13 -8.79 2.54
N ARG A 43 -8.85 -9.13 2.33
CA ARG A 43 -7.79 -8.97 3.33
C ARG A 43 -6.64 -8.12 2.79
N ASN A 44 -5.86 -7.56 3.71
CA ASN A 44 -4.62 -6.88 3.37
C ASN A 44 -3.53 -7.89 2.99
N LEU A 45 -2.93 -7.71 1.81
CA LEU A 45 -1.89 -8.56 1.25
C LEU A 45 -0.50 -7.95 1.40
N ILE A 46 -0.42 -6.70 1.88
CA ILE A 46 0.84 -6.05 2.21
C ILE A 46 1.40 -6.66 3.49
N GLN A 47 2.67 -7.04 3.45
CA GLN A 47 3.42 -7.39 4.64
C GLN A 47 3.84 -6.11 5.36
N ASN A 48 3.70 -6.09 6.69
CA ASN A 48 4.07 -4.94 7.51
C ASN A 48 3.52 -3.59 6.96
N PRO A 49 2.19 -3.39 6.86
CA PRO A 49 1.60 -2.21 6.21
C PRO A 49 1.67 -0.90 7.01
N ASN A 50 2.10 -0.96 8.26
CA ASN A 50 2.21 0.21 9.14
C ASN A 50 3.62 0.41 9.72
N GLY A 51 4.58 -0.44 9.37
CA GLY A 51 5.97 -0.31 9.79
C GLY A 51 6.32 -0.87 11.16
N LYS A 52 5.40 -1.54 11.86
CA LYS A 52 5.66 -2.13 13.18
C LYS A 52 6.84 -3.11 13.17
N GLU A 53 6.98 -3.87 12.10
CA GLU A 53 8.16 -4.70 11.88
C GLU A 53 9.25 -3.85 11.21
N LYS A 54 10.50 -3.92 11.68
CA LYS A 54 11.58 -3.17 11.03
C LYS A 54 11.81 -3.73 9.62
N SER A 55 11.43 -2.98 8.59
CA SER A 55 11.64 -3.36 7.19
C SER A 55 11.95 -2.13 6.33
N GLY A 56 13.12 -2.09 5.71
CA GLY A 56 13.56 -1.03 4.79
C GLY A 56 14.47 0.03 5.44
N ASP A 57 15.20 0.75 4.60
CA ASP A 57 16.05 1.87 5.01
C ASP A 57 15.22 3.17 5.06
N GLY A 58 15.40 3.97 6.11
CA GLY A 58 14.86 5.34 6.19
C GLY A 58 13.41 5.50 6.68
N PHE A 59 12.65 4.42 6.88
CA PHE A 59 11.34 4.48 7.51
C PHE A 59 11.41 4.19 9.02
N ALA A 60 10.75 5.05 9.80
CA ALA A 60 10.45 4.81 11.21
C ALA A 60 8.99 4.38 11.40
N PHE A 61 8.75 3.63 12.48
CA PHE A 61 7.41 3.36 12.99
C PHE A 61 7.02 4.44 13.99
N GLU A 62 5.84 5.04 13.84
CA GLU A 62 5.27 6.00 14.80
C GLU A 62 3.91 5.51 15.31
N GLN A 63 3.73 5.52 16.62
CA GLN A 63 2.45 5.27 17.30
C GLN A 63 2.40 6.08 18.61
N PRO A 64 1.64 7.19 18.68
CA PRO A 64 0.87 7.82 17.60
C PRO A 64 1.78 8.53 16.57
N PRO A 65 1.25 8.84 15.37
CA PRO A 65 1.87 9.75 14.41
C PRO A 65 2.23 11.11 15.04
N ALA A 66 3.49 11.52 14.93
CA ALA A 66 3.97 12.75 15.55
C ALA A 66 3.82 13.96 14.61
N GLY A 67 2.87 14.86 14.87
CA GLY A 67 2.71 16.07 14.06
C GLY A 67 1.82 15.91 12.83
N SER A 68 1.05 14.83 12.75
CA SER A 68 -0.18 14.78 11.95
C SER A 68 -1.39 14.66 12.89
N ASP A 69 -2.58 14.75 12.33
CA ASP A 69 -3.80 14.38 13.02
C ASP A 69 -3.83 12.86 13.29
N GLN A 70 -4.79 12.42 14.11
CA GLN A 70 -5.04 11.00 14.36
C GLN A 70 -5.34 10.28 13.03
N VAL A 71 -4.82 9.06 12.88
CA VAL A 71 -5.14 8.21 11.72
C VAL A 71 -6.66 8.06 11.61
N PRO A 72 -7.28 8.31 10.43
CA PRO A 72 -8.70 8.13 10.26
C PRO A 72 -9.14 6.70 10.53
N VAL A 73 -10.30 6.54 11.18
CA VAL A 73 -10.91 5.20 11.42
C VAL A 73 -11.10 4.44 10.11
N GLU A 74 -11.34 5.14 8.99
CA GLU A 74 -11.40 4.52 7.66
C GLU A 74 -10.07 3.86 7.26
N ALA A 75 -8.93 4.51 7.55
CA ALA A 75 -7.60 3.96 7.28
C ALA A 75 -7.29 2.72 8.13
N GLU A 76 -7.72 2.73 9.39
CA GLU A 76 -7.62 1.56 10.28
C GLU A 76 -8.48 0.39 9.78
N ASN A 77 -9.70 0.67 9.31
CA ASN A 77 -10.59 -0.33 8.72
C ASN A 77 -10.05 -0.91 7.41
N ASP A 78 -9.50 -0.05 6.55
CA ASP A 78 -8.89 -0.44 5.28
C ASP A 78 -7.66 -1.32 5.54
N SER A 79 -6.71 -0.85 6.36
CA SER A 79 -5.49 -1.58 6.66
C SER A 79 -5.71 -2.84 7.51
N LYS A 80 -6.85 -2.92 8.22
CA LYS A 80 -7.22 -3.95 9.21
C LYS A 80 -6.16 -4.15 10.30
N LEU A 81 -5.32 -3.15 10.55
CA LEU A 81 -4.12 -3.28 11.37
C LEU A 81 -3.88 -2.02 12.20
N VAL A 82 -3.55 -2.24 13.49
CA VAL A 82 -3.05 -1.31 14.53
C VAL A 82 -3.70 0.09 14.58
N GLU A 83 -4.33 0.37 15.73
CA GLU A 83 -4.91 1.68 16.06
C GLU A 83 -3.84 2.78 16.08
N ASN A 84 -4.05 3.81 15.28
CA ASN A 84 -3.29 5.06 15.24
C ASN A 84 -1.76 4.89 15.12
N ALA A 85 -1.30 4.15 14.11
CA ALA A 85 0.12 3.98 13.81
C ALA A 85 0.44 4.19 12.32
N CYS A 86 1.69 4.52 12.00
CA CYS A 86 2.12 4.75 10.62
C CYS A 86 3.61 4.52 10.38
N PHE A 87 3.93 4.37 9.09
CA PHE A 87 5.27 4.62 8.59
C PHE A 87 5.58 6.12 8.62
N SER A 88 6.86 6.47 8.80
CA SER A 88 7.32 7.85 8.80
C SER A 88 8.67 7.95 8.09
N THR A 89 8.76 8.74 7.02
CA THR A 89 9.99 8.89 6.19
C THR A 89 10.98 9.85 6.80
N SER A 90 12.29 9.62 6.73
CA SER A 90 13.30 10.58 7.22
C SER A 90 13.45 11.87 6.36
N TYR A 91 14.52 12.63 6.57
CA TYR A 91 14.87 13.88 5.86
C TYR A 91 15.41 13.66 4.43
N HIS A 92 15.80 12.42 4.11
CA HIS A 92 16.13 12.00 2.76
C HIS A 92 14.94 11.30 2.11
N SER A 93 15.00 11.16 0.78
CA SER A 93 14.03 10.34 0.03
C SER A 93 14.00 8.93 0.61
N CYS A 94 12.83 8.52 1.09
CA CYS A 94 12.58 7.19 1.62
C CYS A 94 11.48 6.55 0.77
N SER A 95 11.68 5.32 0.35
CA SER A 95 10.71 4.59 -0.47
C SER A 95 10.60 3.12 -0.06
N LYS A 96 9.41 2.56 -0.19
CA LYS A 96 9.15 1.15 0.06
C LYS A 96 8.35 0.59 -1.09
N GLU A 97 8.72 -0.61 -1.51
CA GLU A 97 8.00 -1.36 -2.54
C GLU A 97 7.71 -2.79 -2.08
N GLN A 98 6.61 -3.34 -2.58
CA GLN A 98 6.28 -4.76 -2.43
C GLN A 98 5.72 -5.29 -3.74
N VAL A 99 6.18 -6.48 -4.11
CA VAL A 99 5.66 -7.23 -5.25
C VAL A 99 4.86 -8.41 -4.71
N ILE A 100 3.59 -8.48 -5.06
CA ILE A 100 2.67 -9.54 -4.66
C ILE A 100 2.57 -10.55 -5.79
N ASP A 101 2.88 -11.82 -5.50
CA ASP A 101 2.60 -12.96 -6.38
C ASP A 101 1.15 -13.44 -6.17
N LEU A 102 0.27 -13.09 -7.11
CA LEU A 102 -1.13 -13.49 -7.09
C LEU A 102 -1.29 -15.02 -7.11
N SER A 103 -0.39 -15.74 -7.79
CA SER A 103 -0.46 -17.19 -7.88
C SER A 103 -0.17 -17.88 -6.54
N ALA A 104 0.74 -17.31 -5.74
CA ALA A 104 1.02 -17.76 -4.37
C ALA A 104 -0.16 -17.55 -3.42
N LEU A 105 -1.08 -16.65 -3.79
CA LEU A 105 -2.33 -16.38 -3.08
C LEU A 105 -3.52 -17.18 -3.62
N GLY A 106 -3.28 -18.20 -4.46
CA GLY A 106 -4.33 -19.02 -5.07
C GLY A 106 -5.06 -18.34 -6.24
N ILE A 107 -4.65 -17.13 -6.63
CA ILE A 107 -5.19 -16.38 -7.77
C ILE A 107 -4.27 -16.62 -8.96
N ASN A 108 -4.33 -17.85 -9.44
CA ASN A 108 -3.60 -18.28 -10.62
C ASN A 108 -4.30 -17.79 -11.91
N SER A 109 -3.68 -18.06 -13.07
CA SER A 109 -4.21 -17.64 -14.37
C SER A 109 -5.63 -18.14 -14.67
N GLU A 110 -6.04 -19.28 -14.12
CA GLU A 110 -7.41 -19.79 -14.29
C GLU A 110 -8.40 -18.91 -13.51
N VAL A 111 -8.07 -18.54 -12.28
CA VAL A 111 -8.88 -17.59 -11.49
C VAL A 111 -8.97 -16.22 -12.17
N ILE A 112 -7.85 -15.73 -12.69
CA ILE A 112 -7.82 -14.47 -13.44
C ILE A 112 -8.72 -14.53 -14.68
N LYS A 113 -8.61 -15.59 -15.49
CA LYS A 113 -9.44 -15.78 -16.69
C LYS A 113 -10.91 -15.87 -16.36
N GLN A 114 -11.28 -16.70 -15.40
CA GLN A 114 -12.67 -16.96 -15.06
C GLN A 114 -13.33 -15.73 -14.44
N CYS A 115 -12.64 -15.10 -13.49
CA CYS A 115 -13.27 -14.17 -12.56
C CYS A 115 -12.82 -12.72 -12.69
N LYS A 116 -11.62 -12.47 -13.23
CA LYS A 116 -10.98 -11.14 -13.34
C LYS A 116 -11.23 -10.26 -12.10
N PRO A 117 -10.79 -10.72 -10.90
CA PRO A 117 -11.10 -10.06 -9.62
C PRO A 117 -10.46 -8.67 -9.50
N LYS A 118 -11.24 -7.63 -9.23
CA LYS A 118 -10.71 -6.27 -9.01
C LYS A 118 -9.56 -6.26 -7.99
N ILE A 119 -8.44 -5.65 -8.34
CA ILE A 119 -7.28 -5.49 -7.46
C ILE A 119 -7.26 -4.04 -6.98
N HIS A 120 -7.47 -3.85 -5.69
CA HIS A 120 -7.45 -2.54 -5.04
C HIS A 120 -6.11 -2.33 -4.35
N ILE A 121 -5.48 -1.19 -4.63
CA ILE A 121 -4.29 -0.71 -3.94
C ILE A 121 -4.66 0.64 -3.36
N ILE A 122 -4.58 0.76 -2.05
CA ILE A 122 -4.98 1.94 -1.29
C ILE A 122 -3.80 2.31 -0.40
N ASP A 123 -3.49 3.59 -0.31
CA ASP A 123 -2.58 4.11 0.70
C ASP A 123 -3.20 5.36 1.32
N TRP A 124 -2.97 5.53 2.61
CA TRP A 124 -3.31 6.75 3.34
C TRP A 124 -2.03 7.49 3.62
N TYR A 125 -1.99 8.81 3.41
CA TYR A 125 -0.79 9.60 3.62
C TYR A 125 -1.07 10.93 4.31
N ALA A 126 -0.07 11.42 5.05
CA ALA A 126 -0.08 12.74 5.68
C ALA A 126 1.35 13.30 5.74
N GLY A 127 1.49 14.61 5.77
CA GLY A 127 2.74 15.28 6.13
C GLY A 127 2.84 15.55 7.64
N ARG A 128 3.92 16.22 8.05
CA ARG A 128 3.92 16.94 9.34
C ARG A 128 3.30 18.32 9.17
N PHE A 129 2.72 18.84 10.26
CA PHE A 129 2.25 20.22 10.31
C PHE A 129 3.39 21.23 10.12
N ASP A 130 4.61 20.96 10.60
CA ASP A 130 5.73 21.92 10.59
C ASP A 130 6.75 21.67 9.48
N CYS A 131 6.49 20.74 8.55
CA CYS A 131 7.43 20.41 7.49
C CYS A 131 6.72 20.09 6.16
N GLY A 132 7.15 20.73 5.07
CA GLY A 132 6.65 20.42 3.73
C GLY A 132 7.32 19.18 3.17
N CYS A 133 6.57 18.31 2.50
CA CYS A 133 7.09 17.07 1.93
C CYS A 133 6.54 16.80 0.52
N VAL A 134 7.15 15.83 -0.18
CA VAL A 134 6.62 15.24 -1.40
C VAL A 134 6.19 13.83 -1.09
N TYR A 135 4.95 13.48 -1.40
CA TYR A 135 4.48 12.10 -1.35
C TYR A 135 4.38 11.52 -2.75
N GLU A 136 4.76 10.26 -2.89
CA GLU A 136 4.77 9.49 -4.13
C GLU A 136 4.07 8.14 -3.92
N TYR A 137 3.33 7.70 -4.92
CA TYR A 137 2.61 6.44 -4.95
C TYR A 137 2.63 5.88 -6.37
N GLU A 138 2.88 4.58 -6.49
CA GLU A 138 2.78 3.85 -7.76
C GLU A 138 2.10 2.50 -7.53
N ALA A 139 1.11 2.21 -8.37
CA ALA A 139 0.49 0.90 -8.51
C ALA A 139 0.78 0.39 -9.92
N LYS A 140 1.39 -0.80 -10.03
CA LYS A 140 1.77 -1.37 -11.32
C LYS A 140 1.36 -2.83 -11.45
N ASN A 141 0.78 -3.15 -12.60
CA ASN A 141 0.68 -4.53 -13.07
C ASN A 141 1.92 -4.86 -13.93
N LEU A 142 2.74 -5.82 -13.50
CA LEU A 142 4.06 -6.07 -14.12
C LEU A 142 4.03 -6.69 -15.53
N ILE A 143 2.85 -6.96 -16.11
CA ILE A 143 2.73 -7.57 -17.45
C ILE A 143 2.15 -6.60 -18.49
N ALA A 144 1.39 -5.60 -18.06
CA ALA A 144 0.58 -4.80 -18.97
C ALA A 144 1.16 -3.43 -19.32
N ASP A 145 2.35 -3.08 -18.81
CA ASP A 145 2.85 -1.68 -18.74
C ASP A 145 1.86 -0.66 -18.16
N ASN A 146 0.75 -1.14 -17.57
CA ASN A 146 -0.24 -0.33 -16.89
C ASN A 146 0.33 0.07 -15.53
N VAL A 147 0.72 1.34 -15.47
CA VAL A 147 1.20 2.02 -14.27
C VAL A 147 0.20 3.12 -13.94
N PHE A 148 -0.20 3.17 -12.67
CA PHE A 148 -0.84 4.34 -12.10
C PHE A 148 0.16 5.01 -11.15
N GLU A 149 0.49 6.25 -11.45
CA GLU A 149 1.39 7.09 -10.66
C GLU A 149 0.60 8.23 -10.03
N PHE A 150 0.91 8.53 -8.78
CA PHE A 150 0.42 9.70 -8.07
C PHE A 150 1.57 10.35 -7.33
N ARG A 151 1.69 11.67 -7.47
CA ARG A 151 2.69 12.49 -6.80
C ARG A 151 2.05 13.79 -6.36
N THR A 152 2.26 14.17 -5.11
CA THR A 152 1.75 15.45 -4.59
C THR A 152 2.77 16.15 -3.72
N ASN A 153 2.70 17.47 -3.72
CA ASN A 153 3.47 18.32 -2.82
C ASN A 153 2.59 18.73 -1.66
N ILE A 154 3.06 18.52 -0.45
CA ILE A 154 2.42 18.95 0.78
C ILE A 154 3.21 20.16 1.29
N ASN A 155 2.57 21.32 1.40
CA ASN A 155 3.25 22.49 1.94
C ASN A 155 3.33 22.40 3.46
N GLN A 156 4.27 23.17 4.01
CA GLN A 156 4.34 23.38 5.45
C GLN A 156 3.01 23.94 5.96
N TRP A 157 2.61 23.54 7.17
CA TRP A 157 1.35 23.93 7.84
C TRP A 157 0.07 23.33 7.26
N GLU A 158 0.16 22.66 6.11
CA GLU A 158 -0.98 22.02 5.43
C GLU A 158 -0.97 20.49 5.57
N GLY A 159 0.13 19.90 6.06
CA GLY A 159 0.34 18.45 5.98
C GLY A 159 -0.34 17.58 7.04
N ARG A 160 -0.94 18.16 8.09
CA ARG A 160 -1.43 17.36 9.23
C ARG A 160 -2.58 16.40 8.87
N GLU A 161 -3.35 16.74 7.84
CA GLU A 161 -4.55 15.99 7.45
C GLU A 161 -4.16 14.73 6.66
N TRP A 162 -4.88 13.63 6.95
CA TRP A 162 -4.70 12.37 6.24
C TRP A 162 -5.54 12.34 4.96
N HIS A 163 -4.90 11.97 3.86
CA HIS A 163 -5.52 11.83 2.56
C HIS A 163 -5.45 10.39 2.07
N LYS A 164 -6.49 9.95 1.37
CA LYS A 164 -6.57 8.64 0.74
C LYS A 164 -6.17 8.73 -0.73
N VAL A 165 -5.26 7.86 -1.16
CA VAL A 165 -5.01 7.57 -2.59
C VAL A 165 -5.41 6.12 -2.86
N GLU A 166 -6.13 5.90 -3.95
CA GLU A 166 -6.54 4.55 -4.33
C GLU A 166 -6.50 4.33 -5.84
N HIS A 167 -6.10 3.12 -6.22
CA HIS A 167 -6.19 2.64 -7.59
C HIS A 167 -6.86 1.26 -7.61
N CYS A 168 -7.70 1.04 -8.63
CA CYS A 168 -8.40 -0.23 -8.83
C CYS A 168 -8.14 -0.75 -10.24
N PHE A 169 -7.33 -1.80 -10.36
CA PHE A 169 -7.20 -2.53 -11.61
C PHE A 169 -8.48 -3.35 -11.83
N LYS A 170 -9.27 -2.94 -12.82
CA LYS A 170 -10.49 -3.64 -13.28
C LYS A 170 -10.24 -4.40 -14.57
N GLU A 171 -9.37 -3.85 -15.41
CA GLU A 171 -9.04 -4.39 -16.73
C GLU A 171 -7.53 -4.64 -16.76
N TYR A 172 -7.18 -5.89 -17.00
CA TYR A 172 -5.80 -6.33 -17.12
C TYR A 172 -5.72 -7.67 -17.86
N PRO A 173 -4.56 -8.02 -18.42
CA PRO A 173 -4.35 -9.26 -19.16
C PRO A 173 -4.62 -10.52 -18.33
N ASP A 174 -5.08 -11.56 -19.00
CA ASP A 174 -5.45 -12.84 -18.36
C ASP A 174 -4.26 -13.61 -17.78
N ASN A 175 -3.05 -13.22 -18.15
CA ASN A 175 -1.81 -13.79 -17.67
C ASN A 175 -1.16 -12.99 -16.52
N VAL A 176 -1.84 -11.97 -15.95
CA VAL A 176 -1.31 -11.24 -14.78
C VAL A 176 -0.92 -12.21 -13.66
N ARG A 177 0.27 -12.00 -13.11
CA ARG A 177 0.78 -12.76 -11.95
C ARG A 177 1.26 -11.87 -10.83
N PHE A 178 1.86 -10.74 -11.16
CA PHE A 178 2.50 -9.87 -10.18
C PHE A 178 1.87 -8.48 -10.20
N VAL A 179 1.63 -7.98 -8.99
CA VAL A 179 1.23 -6.59 -8.76
C VAL A 179 2.30 -5.97 -7.90
N LYS A 180 2.81 -4.82 -8.34
CA LYS A 180 3.77 -4.02 -7.58
C LYS A 180 3.04 -2.83 -6.98
N PHE A 181 3.39 -2.54 -5.74
CA PHE A 181 3.11 -1.28 -5.09
C PHE A 181 4.42 -0.61 -4.71
N TYR A 182 4.43 0.70 -4.81
CA TYR A 182 5.48 1.57 -4.32
C TYR A 182 4.84 2.79 -3.68
N HIS A 183 5.45 3.25 -2.59
CA HIS A 183 5.26 4.60 -2.11
C HIS A 183 6.57 5.20 -1.66
N GLY A 184 6.60 6.53 -1.60
CA GLY A 184 7.76 7.29 -1.17
C GLY A 184 7.39 8.60 -0.52
N GLY A 185 8.32 9.12 0.26
CA GLY A 185 8.24 10.44 0.85
C GLY A 185 9.60 11.10 0.87
N THR A 186 9.64 12.38 0.52
CA THR A 186 10.86 13.19 0.56
C THR A 186 10.59 14.50 1.27
N ASP A 187 11.41 14.83 2.26
CA ASP A 187 11.42 16.15 2.89
C ASP A 187 11.78 17.23 1.86
N ARG A 188 11.12 18.39 1.93
CA ARG A 188 11.44 19.58 1.11
C ARG A 188 12.22 20.64 1.89
N GLN A 189 12.38 20.51 3.21
CA GLN A 189 13.03 21.50 4.05
C GLN A 189 14.48 21.12 4.44
N PHE A 190 14.91 19.90 4.15
CA PHE A 190 16.26 19.38 4.41
C PHE A 190 16.73 19.64 5.85
N TRP A 191 15.82 19.54 6.82
CA TRP A 191 16.20 19.65 8.22
C TRP A 191 17.02 18.41 8.58
N ALA A 192 18.20 18.61 9.17
CA ALA A 192 19.16 17.54 9.43
C ALA A 192 18.63 16.57 10.49
N GLY A 193 17.92 15.53 10.07
CA GLY A 193 17.53 14.42 10.93
C GLY A 193 18.75 13.69 11.46
N HIS A 194 18.69 13.35 12.75
CA HIS A 194 19.79 12.76 13.50
C HIS A 194 20.39 11.53 12.78
N ILE A 195 21.67 11.61 12.41
CA ILE A 195 22.48 10.48 11.93
C ILE A 195 22.59 9.50 13.10
N MET A 196 21.99 8.32 13.00
CA MET A 196 22.43 7.18 13.81
C MET A 196 23.76 6.71 13.23
N GLU A 197 24.84 7.32 13.71
CA GLU A 197 26.21 6.90 13.42
C GLU A 197 26.37 5.47 13.99
N GLN A 198 26.39 4.48 13.11
CA GLN A 198 26.72 3.11 13.51
C GLN A 198 28.21 3.09 13.90
N LYS A 199 28.49 2.94 15.19
CA LYS A 199 29.76 2.40 15.68
C LYS A 199 29.70 0.89 15.76
#